data_AF-A0AAW4VZP7-F1
#
_entry.id   AF-A0AAW4VZP7-F1
#
_cell.length_a   1.000
_cell.length_b   1.000
_cell.length_c   1.000
_cell.angle_alpha   90.00
_cell.angle_beta   90.00
_cell.angle_gamma   90.00
#
_symmetry.space_group_name_H-M   'P 1'
#
loop_
_entity.id
_entity.type
_entity.pdbx_description
1 polymer ?
#
loop_
_entity_poly.entity_id
_entity_poly.type
_entity_poly.pdbx_seq_one_letter_code
_entity_poly.pdbx_strand_id
1 'polypeptide(L)' 'QTYPEPSPYDRRILDDRVRFVGDAVAVIAGVSEKAVAKAMKLVKVDYEVLEPVLNFRKAKDHEILVHPEENWKALCEVG' A
#
# COMPACT_ATOMS: atom_id res chain seq x y z
N GLN A 1 -11.74 -3.19 -13.87
CA GLN A 1 -12.02 -3.95 -12.63
C GLN A 1 -13.53 -4.15 -12.54
N THR A 2 -14.00 -5.34 -12.17
CA THR A 2 -15.43 -5.73 -12.21
C THR A 2 -16.00 -5.78 -10.79
N TYR A 3 -17.28 -5.44 -10.63
CA TYR A 3 -17.97 -5.46 -9.34
C TYR A 3 -18.70 -6.80 -9.09
N PRO A 4 -18.72 -7.33 -7.85
CA PRO A 4 -17.98 -6.86 -6.67
C PRO A 4 -16.51 -7.29 -6.74
N GLU A 5 -15.61 -6.39 -6.41
CA GLU A 5 -14.18 -6.68 -6.40
C GLU A 5 -13.73 -7.19 -5.02
N PRO A 6 -12.87 -8.23 -4.97
CA PRO A 6 -12.32 -8.74 -3.71
C PRO A 6 -11.31 -7.83 -3.00
N SER A 7 -10.82 -6.74 -3.62
CA SER A 7 -9.79 -5.91 -3.00
C SER A 7 -10.36 -4.86 -2.04
N PRO A 8 -9.49 -4.26 -1.21
CA PRO A 8 -9.89 -3.21 -0.30
C PRO A 8 -10.49 -1.96 -0.89
N TYR A 9 -11.78 -1.76 -0.59
CA TYR A 9 -12.43 -0.48 -0.82
C TYR A 9 -12.00 0.59 0.19
N ASP A 10 -11.66 0.19 1.41
CA ASP A 10 -11.30 1.11 2.49
C ASP A 10 -9.80 1.06 2.78
N ARG A 11 -9.00 1.51 1.80
CA ARG A 11 -7.54 1.64 1.94
C ARG A 11 -7.16 3.10 2.13
N ARG A 12 -6.33 3.38 3.13
CA ARG A 12 -5.71 4.71 3.27
C ARG A 12 -4.76 4.96 2.10
N ILE A 13 -4.86 6.14 1.47
CA ILE A 13 -3.97 6.54 0.38
C ILE A 13 -2.51 6.61 0.86
N LEU A 14 -2.31 7.01 2.12
CA LEU A 14 -1.03 6.95 2.82
C LEU A 14 -1.23 6.09 4.07
N ASP A 15 -0.50 4.98 4.12
CA ASP A 15 -0.59 4.00 5.20
C ASP A 15 0.82 3.70 5.72
N ASP A 16 0.92 3.22 6.97
CA ASP A 16 2.21 2.87 7.57
C ASP A 16 2.83 1.64 6.89
N ARG A 17 1.99 0.78 6.28
CA ARG A 17 2.42 -0.39 5.51
C ARG A 17 2.36 -0.17 4.01
N VAL A 18 3.53 -0.22 3.38
CA VAL A 18 3.72 -0.25 1.93
C VAL A 18 3.61 -1.69 1.44
N ARG A 19 2.67 -1.96 0.53
CA ARG A 19 2.34 -3.35 0.13
C ARG A 19 2.95 -3.79 -1.20
N PHE A 20 3.36 -2.83 -2.04
CA PHE A 20 3.96 -3.10 -3.34
C PHE A 20 4.86 -1.94 -3.81
N VAL A 21 5.65 -2.20 -4.85
CA VAL A 21 6.50 -1.17 -5.48
C VAL A 21 5.64 -0.15 -6.21
N GLY A 22 5.71 1.11 -5.79
CA GLY A 22 4.90 2.21 -6.33
C GLY A 22 3.72 2.63 -5.45
N ASP A 23 3.57 2.01 -4.28
CA ASP A 23 2.63 2.46 -3.25
C ASP A 23 3.00 3.87 -2.76
N ALA A 24 2.00 4.69 -2.47
CA ALA A 24 2.23 6.08 -2.07
C ALA A 24 2.69 6.17 -0.61
N VAL A 25 3.79 6.88 -0.37
CA VAL A 25 4.42 6.96 0.96
C VAL A 25 4.35 8.37 1.55
N ALA A 26 4.40 9.40 0.70
CA ALA A 26 4.26 10.78 1.11
C ALA A 26 3.68 11.64 -0.01
N VAL A 27 3.00 12.72 0.36
CA VAL A 27 2.53 13.75 -0.59
C VAL A 27 3.26 15.05 -0.29
N ILE A 28 3.81 15.66 -1.34
CA ILE A 28 4.50 16.95 -1.25
C ILE A 28 3.68 17.98 -2.01
N ALA A 29 3.14 18.97 -1.28
CA ALA A 29 2.44 20.09 -1.87
C ALA A 29 3.31 21.35 -1.82
N GLY A 30 3.29 22.14 -2.89
CA GLY A 30 4.04 23.39 -2.97
C GLY A 30 3.56 24.28 -4.11
N VAL A 31 3.88 25.56 -4.02
CA VAL A 31 3.36 26.59 -4.95
C VAL A 31 3.96 26.50 -6.35
N SER A 32 5.17 25.94 -6.48
CA SER A 32 5.83 25.77 -7.77
C SER A 32 6.44 24.38 -7.89
N GLU A 33 6.45 23.86 -9.12
CA GLU A 33 7.06 22.57 -9.45
C GLU A 33 8.55 22.51 -9.04
N LYS A 34 9.29 23.62 -9.23
CA LYS A 34 10.70 23.71 -8.81
C LYS A 34 10.89 23.55 -7.30
N ALA A 35 9.97 24.09 -6.49
CA ALA A 35 10.03 23.95 -5.04
C ALA A 35 9.72 22.51 -4.61
N VAL A 36 8.67 21.91 -5.19
CA VAL A 36 8.28 20.52 -4.91
C VAL A 36 9.38 19.55 -5.33
N ALA A 37 9.98 19.73 -6.52
CA ALA A 37 11.06 18.88 -7.01
C ALA A 37 12.33 18.95 -6.12
N LYS A 38 12.61 20.11 -5.51
CA LYS A 38 13.69 20.23 -4.52
C LYS A 38 13.33 19.51 -3.22
N ALA A 39 12.11 19.73 -2.70
CA ALA A 39 11.63 19.09 -1.49
C ALA A 39 11.61 17.55 -1.61
N MET A 40 11.23 17.03 -2.78
CA MET A 40 11.20 15.59 -3.07
C MET A 40 12.56 14.91 -2.87
N LYS A 41 13.66 15.59 -3.18
CA LYS A 41 15.02 15.05 -2.98
C LYS A 41 15.48 15.05 -1.52
N LEU A 42 14.80 15.80 -0.67
CA LEU A 42 15.12 15.90 0.76
C LEU A 42 14.36 14.88 1.60
N VAL A 43 13.24 14.35 1.08
CA VAL A 43 12.47 13.31 1.76
C VAL A 43 13.29 12.03 1.80
N LYS A 44 13.57 11.57 3.02
CA LYS A 44 14.16 10.26 3.30
C LYS A 44 13.13 9.49 4.10
N VAL A 45 12.86 8.27 3.66
CA VAL A 45 11.94 7.38 4.35
C VAL A 45 12.75 6.19 4.84
N ASP A 46 12.65 5.92 6.13
CA ASP A 46 13.20 4.72 6.74
C ASP A 46 12.14 3.61 6.66
N TYR A 47 12.52 2.45 6.16
CA TYR A 47 11.63 1.31 5.97
C TYR A 47 12.07 0.13 6.83
N GLU A 48 11.10 -0.53 7.44
CA GLU A 48 11.27 -1.91 7.91
C GLU A 48 10.98 -2.86 6.75
N VAL A 49 12.00 -3.60 6.30
CA VAL A 49 11.84 -4.54 5.17
C VAL A 49 11.19 -5.83 5.67
N LEU A 50 9.97 -6.07 5.23
CA LEU A 50 9.23 -7.31 5.49
C LEU A 50 9.42 -8.32 4.34
N GLU A 51 9.24 -9.60 4.64
CA GLU A 51 9.32 -10.66 3.63
C GLU A 51 8.12 -10.57 2.66
N PRO A 52 8.37 -10.49 1.33
CA PRO A 52 7.31 -10.31 0.36
C PRO A 52 6.66 -11.64 -0.06
N VAL A 53 5.32 -11.63 -0.16
CA VAL A 53 4.56 -12.75 -0.74
C VAL A 53 4.34 -12.50 -2.24
N LEU A 54 5.22 -13.05 -3.08
CA LEU A 54 5.17 -12.84 -4.54
C LEU A 54 4.38 -13.92 -5.30
N ASN A 55 4.22 -15.11 -4.71
CA ASN A 55 3.55 -16.23 -5.35
C ASN A 55 2.11 -16.35 -4.87
N PHE A 56 1.15 -16.03 -5.75
CA PHE A 56 -0.27 -16.11 -5.44
C PHE A 56 -0.73 -17.50 -4.99
N ARG A 57 -0.07 -18.59 -5.44
CA ARG A 57 -0.41 -19.96 -5.01
C ARG A 57 -0.03 -20.23 -3.56
N LYS A 58 0.90 -19.46 -3.01
CA LYS A 58 1.33 -19.54 -1.61
C LYS A 58 0.60 -18.52 -0.72
N ALA A 59 -0.21 -17.63 -1.31
CA ALA A 59 -0.83 -16.54 -0.56
C ALA A 59 -2.00 -17.00 0.31
N LYS A 60 -2.70 -18.07 -0.11
CA LYS A 60 -3.77 -18.66 0.69
C LYS A 60 -3.17 -19.31 1.95
N ASP A 61 -3.70 -18.96 3.11
CA ASP A 61 -3.25 -19.43 4.43
C ASP A 61 -1.77 -19.14 4.75
N HIS A 62 -1.20 -18.11 4.13
CA HIS A 62 0.19 -17.70 4.39
C HIS A 62 0.34 -17.06 5.77
N GLU A 63 1.47 -17.30 6.43
CA GLU A 63 1.77 -16.72 7.75
C GLU A 63 1.87 -15.18 7.71
N ILE A 64 2.39 -14.65 6.59
CA ILE A 64 2.53 -13.21 6.36
C ILE A 64 1.24 -12.65 5.76
N LEU A 65 0.57 -11.79 6.54
CA LEU A 65 -0.61 -11.06 6.10
C LEU A 65 -0.22 -9.75 5.40
N VAL A 66 -0.70 -9.58 4.16
CA VAL A 66 -0.56 -8.33 3.38
C VAL A 66 -1.46 -7.22 3.94
N HIS A 67 -2.63 -7.60 4.46
CA HIS A 67 -3.61 -6.71 5.10
C HIS A 67 -3.83 -7.16 6.55
N PRO A 68 -2.92 -6.80 7.48
CA PRO A 68 -3.07 -7.13 8.90
C PRO A 68 -4.13 -6.24 9.59
N GLU A 69 -4.59 -5.18 8.95
CA GLU A 69 -5.50 -4.22 9.57
C GLU A 69 -6.88 -4.83 9.89
N GLU A 70 -7.38 -4.61 11.11
CA GLU A 70 -8.65 -5.20 11.57
C GLU A 70 -9.89 -4.60 10.88
N ASN A 71 -9.78 -3.37 10.37
CA ASN A 71 -10.85 -2.70 9.65
C ASN A 71 -10.92 -3.10 8.16
N TRP A 72 -10.14 -4.11 7.75
CA TRP A 72 -10.17 -4.68 6.41
C TRP A 72 -11.54 -5.29 6.08
N LYS A 73 -12.13 -4.93 4.93
CA LYS A 73 -13.43 -5.46 4.46
C LYS A 73 -13.45 -5.70 2.96
N ALA A 74 -13.71 -6.94 2.56
CA ALA A 74 -14.05 -7.30 1.18
C ALA A 74 -15.56 -7.17 0.94
N LEU A 75 -15.97 -6.73 -0.26
CA LEU A 75 -17.39 -6.64 -0.66
C LEU A 75 -17.92 -7.95 -1.29
N CYS A 76 -17.10 -8.99 -1.33
CA CYS A 76 -17.48 -10.33 -1.76
C CYS A 76 -16.76 -11.38 -0.90
N GLU A 77 -17.24 -12.63 -0.96
CA GLU A 77 -16.56 -13.73 -0.30
C GLU A 77 -15.17 -13.92 -0.90
N VAL A 78 -14.16 -13.83 -0.04
CA VAL A 78 -12.78 -14.19 -0.33
C VAL A 78 -12.55 -15.57 0.31
N GLY A 79 -12.16 -16.54 -0.51
CA GLY A 79 -12.15 -17.96 -0.15
C GLY A 79 -10.87 -18.48 0.48
#